data_AF-A0A1I3ZIX9-F1
#
_entry.id   AF-A0A1I3ZIX9-F1
#
_cell.length_a   1.000
_cell.length_b   1.000
_cell.length_c   1.000
_cell.angle_alpha   90.00
_cell.angle_beta   90.00
_cell.angle_gamma   90.00
#
_symmetry.space_group_name_H-M   'P 1'
#
loop_
_entity.id
_entity.type
_entity.pdbx_description
1 polymer ?
#
loop_
_entity_poly.entity_id
_entity_poly.type
_entity_poly.pdbx_seq_one_letter_code
_entity_poly.pdbx_strand_id
1 'polypeptide(L)'
;MANRRSFDDETPYARRGRLTEHERARLAALREDAYEPEIPGDRYSTWDTGERGPRPYPDWLVTELAAVDTELGVLKAGKEADVHLLRRGLPDGSRACLLAAKRYRSNEHRQFHRDASYLEGRRMRRSRETRAMANRTSFGRNLIAEQWAVAEFGYLCRLWTVGLPVPYPVQRNGTELLLEFLGEEDGTAAPRLEQLRPDADELESLWFQARRALELLAGEGLAHGDLSPYNVLVHRGRLVLIDLPQVVDLFANPAGPEFLARDAANLARWFTARGLDVDVPSLTSELSERAGLR
;
A
#
# COMPACT_ATOMS: atom_id res chain seq x y z
N MET A 1 -56.53 23.89 -44.36
CA MET A 1 -56.60 22.48 -43.94
C MET A 1 -55.26 21.84 -44.24
N ALA A 2 -54.42 21.66 -43.22
CA ALA A 2 -53.03 21.21 -43.36
C ALA A 2 -52.92 19.67 -43.25
N ASN A 3 -51.99 19.12 -44.02
CA ASN A 3 -51.76 17.70 -44.29
C ASN A 3 -50.49 17.19 -43.57
N ARG A 4 -50.45 15.86 -43.37
CA ARG A 4 -49.54 14.94 -42.64
C ARG A 4 -48.01 15.11 -42.75
N ARG A 5 -47.30 14.62 -41.70
CA ARG A 5 -46.16 13.64 -41.65
C ARG A 5 -45.64 13.58 -40.19
N SER A 6 -45.54 12.46 -39.44
CA SER A 6 -44.81 11.18 -39.59
C SER A 6 -43.30 11.27 -39.33
N PHE A 7 -42.86 10.65 -38.22
CA PHE A 7 -41.53 10.09 -37.85
C PHE A 7 -40.27 10.98 -37.91
N ASP A 8 -39.54 11.11 -36.79
CA ASP A 8 -38.32 10.32 -36.56
C ASP A 8 -37.73 10.51 -35.15
N ASP A 9 -37.31 9.38 -34.61
CA ASP A 9 -36.61 9.14 -33.36
C ASP A 9 -35.11 9.27 -33.61
N GLU A 10 -34.46 10.34 -33.14
CA GLU A 10 -32.98 10.40 -33.11
C GLU A 10 -32.49 11.21 -31.90
N THR A 11 -32.11 10.49 -30.84
CA THR A 11 -31.08 10.95 -29.90
C THR A 11 -29.72 11.05 -30.61
N PRO A 12 -29.07 12.22 -30.72
CA PRO A 12 -27.72 12.27 -31.25
C PRO A 12 -26.72 11.98 -30.13
N TYR A 13 -26.02 10.87 -30.29
CA TYR A 13 -24.81 10.53 -29.56
C TYR A 13 -23.79 11.70 -29.57
N ALA A 14 -23.23 11.93 -28.37
CA ALA A 14 -21.99 12.61 -28.02
C ALA A 14 -21.05 13.10 -29.15
N ARG A 15 -20.85 14.42 -29.23
CA ARG A 15 -19.58 15.01 -29.69
C ARG A 15 -18.77 15.48 -28.49
N ARG A 16 -17.53 14.98 -28.39
CA ARG A 16 -16.48 15.43 -27.46
C ARG A 16 -16.25 16.94 -27.64
N GLY A 17 -16.80 17.74 -26.74
CA GLY A 17 -16.58 19.18 -26.66
C GLY A 17 -15.67 19.51 -25.50
N ARG A 18 -14.71 20.39 -25.73
CA ARG A 18 -13.93 21.09 -24.70
C ARG A 18 -14.86 21.54 -23.56
N LEU A 19 -14.48 21.26 -22.31
CA LEU A 19 -15.16 21.83 -21.14
C LEU A 19 -15.30 23.34 -21.30
N THR A 20 -16.53 23.82 -21.18
CA THR A 20 -16.83 25.25 -21.20
C THR A 20 -16.07 25.94 -20.06
N GLU A 21 -15.78 27.23 -20.21
CA GLU A 21 -15.06 28.01 -19.18
C GLU A 21 -15.80 27.99 -17.84
N HIS A 22 -17.14 27.95 -17.90
CA HIS A 22 -18.02 27.83 -16.74
C HIS A 22 -17.94 26.45 -16.05
N GLU A 23 -17.86 25.35 -16.81
CA GLU A 23 -17.63 24.02 -16.23
C GLU A 23 -16.22 23.87 -15.65
N ARG A 24 -15.23 24.52 -16.28
CA ARG A 24 -13.85 24.58 -15.76
C ARG A 24 -13.78 25.38 -14.46
N ALA A 25 -14.48 26.51 -14.38
CA ALA A 25 -14.58 27.31 -13.17
C ALA A 25 -15.35 26.55 -12.06
N ARG A 26 -16.42 25.83 -12.40
CA ARG A 26 -17.15 24.99 -11.44
C ARG A 26 -16.30 23.83 -10.91
N LEU A 27 -15.52 23.17 -11.77
CA LEU A 27 -14.57 22.13 -11.37
C LEU A 27 -13.37 22.70 -10.58
N ALA A 28 -12.96 23.94 -10.86
CA ALA A 28 -11.94 24.63 -10.08
C ALA A 28 -12.46 25.03 -8.69
N ALA A 29 -13.71 25.50 -8.59
CA ALA A 29 -14.37 25.80 -7.31
C ALA A 29 -14.58 24.54 -6.46
N LEU A 30 -15.06 23.44 -7.07
CA LEU A 30 -15.13 22.12 -6.40
C LEU A 30 -13.75 21.61 -5.95
N ARG A 31 -12.66 22.12 -6.53
CA ARG A 31 -11.29 21.74 -6.24
C ARG A 31 -10.63 22.66 -5.20
N GLU A 32 -11.07 23.91 -5.09
CA GLU A 32 -10.79 24.78 -3.94
C GLU A 32 -11.52 24.27 -2.70
N ASP A 33 -12.77 23.82 -2.84
CA ASP A 33 -13.53 23.19 -1.75
C ASP A 33 -12.96 21.82 -1.34
N ALA A 34 -12.27 21.12 -2.27
CA ALA A 34 -11.59 19.85 -1.99
C ALA A 34 -10.13 20.01 -1.51
N TYR A 35 -9.63 21.24 -1.40
CA TYR A 35 -8.39 21.53 -0.70
C TYR A 35 -8.71 21.63 0.79
N GLU A 36 -8.78 20.47 1.45
CA GLU A 36 -8.68 20.47 2.91
C GLU A 36 -7.25 20.92 3.25
N PRO A 37 -7.06 22.04 3.97
CA PRO A 37 -5.74 22.39 4.46
C PRO A 37 -5.17 21.21 5.26
N GLU A 38 -3.85 21.03 5.28
CA GLU A 38 -3.22 20.23 6.32
C GLU A 38 -3.72 20.78 7.66
N ILE A 39 -4.53 20.01 8.38
CA ILE A 39 -5.01 20.38 9.72
C ILE A 39 -4.05 19.75 10.72
N PRO A 40 -3.18 20.53 11.40
CA PRO A 40 -2.54 20.06 12.62
C PRO A 40 -3.61 20.11 13.72
N GLY A 41 -4.13 18.95 14.12
CA GLY A 41 -5.12 18.85 15.19
C GLY A 41 -5.94 17.56 15.17
N ASP A 42 -6.60 17.30 16.30
CA ASP A 42 -7.59 16.24 16.47
C ASP A 42 -8.69 16.34 15.40
N ARG A 43 -8.86 15.29 14.58
CA ARG A 43 -9.95 15.20 13.60
C ARG A 43 -10.87 14.03 13.92
N TYR A 44 -12.14 14.11 13.55
CA TYR A 44 -12.99 12.92 13.58
C TYR A 44 -12.39 11.83 12.68
N SER A 45 -12.48 10.59 13.15
CA SER A 45 -12.04 9.44 12.42
C SER A 45 -12.73 9.36 11.07
N THR A 46 -11.96 9.10 10.01
CA THR A 46 -12.49 8.89 8.64
C THR A 46 -12.97 7.45 8.41
N TRP A 47 -13.30 6.71 9.48
CA TRP A 47 -13.69 5.31 9.41
C TRP A 47 -14.97 5.06 8.61
N ASP A 48 -15.92 6.00 8.67
CA ASP A 48 -17.21 5.89 7.99
C ASP A 48 -17.11 6.06 6.48
N THR A 49 -16.23 6.98 6.06
CA THR A 49 -16.03 7.44 4.69
C THR A 49 -14.90 6.72 3.95
N GLY A 50 -13.94 6.15 4.69
CA GLY A 50 -12.81 5.41 4.15
C GLY A 50 -13.16 4.00 3.64
N GLU A 51 -12.36 3.52 2.69
CA GLU A 51 -12.36 2.11 2.29
C GLU A 51 -11.75 1.28 3.43
N ARG A 52 -12.52 0.35 4.01
CA ARG A 52 -12.12 -0.39 5.23
C ARG A 52 -11.40 -1.69 4.89
N GLY A 53 -10.54 -2.12 5.83
CA GLY A 53 -9.84 -3.40 5.75
C GLY A 53 -10.77 -4.63 5.71
N PRO A 54 -10.19 -5.82 5.53
CA PRO A 54 -10.95 -7.07 5.48
C PRO A 54 -11.58 -7.42 6.84
N ARG A 55 -12.71 -8.13 6.81
CA ARG A 55 -13.35 -8.68 8.02
C ARG A 55 -12.81 -10.09 8.33
N PRO A 56 -12.86 -10.54 9.60
CA PRO A 56 -13.30 -9.81 10.79
C PRO A 56 -12.31 -8.70 11.18
N TYR A 57 -12.82 -7.61 11.75
CA TYR A 57 -11.98 -6.54 12.26
C TYR A 57 -11.30 -6.99 13.54
N PRO A 58 -10.01 -6.66 13.76
CA PRO A 58 -9.33 -6.97 15.00
C PRO A 58 -9.99 -6.28 16.21
N ASP A 59 -10.06 -6.95 17.35
CA ASP A 59 -10.74 -6.45 18.55
C ASP A 59 -10.11 -5.16 19.13
N TRP A 60 -8.81 -4.97 18.88
CA TRP A 60 -8.09 -3.76 19.27
C TRP A 60 -8.50 -2.54 18.46
N LEU A 61 -9.14 -2.72 17.30
CA LEU A 61 -9.48 -1.62 16.41
C LEU A 61 -10.70 -0.86 16.92
N VAL A 62 -10.53 0.46 17.10
CA VAL A 62 -11.63 1.40 17.34
C VAL A 62 -12.33 1.69 16.01
N THR A 63 -13.62 1.39 15.95
CA THR A 63 -14.47 1.47 14.73
C THR A 63 -15.69 2.37 14.92
N GLU A 64 -15.80 2.97 16.10
CA GLU A 64 -16.87 3.86 16.50
C GLU A 64 -16.80 5.18 15.72
N LEU A 65 -17.96 5.65 15.27
CA LEU A 65 -18.08 6.88 14.49
C LEU A 65 -17.70 8.15 15.27
N ALA A 66 -17.79 8.08 16.60
CA ALA A 66 -17.41 9.18 17.48
C ALA A 66 -15.89 9.24 17.74
N ALA A 67 -15.10 8.29 17.21
CA ALA A 67 -13.67 8.25 17.43
C ALA A 67 -12.97 9.46 16.79
N VAL A 68 -11.89 9.88 17.43
CA VAL A 68 -11.04 10.99 17.04
C VAL A 68 -9.64 10.46 16.75
N ASP A 69 -9.07 10.91 15.64
CA ASP A 69 -7.71 10.65 15.20
C ASP A 69 -6.81 11.82 15.64
N THR A 70 -5.86 11.52 16.52
CA THR A 70 -4.85 12.46 17.06
C THR A 70 -3.47 12.12 16.48
N GLU A 71 -2.79 13.09 15.88
CA GLU A 71 -1.40 12.95 15.42
C GLU A 71 -0.42 12.95 16.61
N LEU A 72 0.43 11.91 16.69
CA LEU A 72 1.44 11.79 17.74
C LEU A 72 2.87 12.08 17.25
N GLY A 73 3.10 12.11 15.94
CA GLY A 73 4.38 12.50 15.36
C GLY A 73 4.78 11.69 14.13
N VAL A 74 5.98 11.97 13.60
CA VAL A 74 6.51 11.29 12.41
C VAL A 74 7.30 10.05 12.82
N LEU A 75 6.95 8.89 12.27
CA LEU A 75 7.71 7.64 12.42
C LEU A 75 8.83 7.52 11.37
N LYS A 76 8.53 7.88 10.13
CA LYS A 76 9.48 7.83 9.00
C LYS A 76 9.13 8.90 7.98
N ALA A 77 10.07 9.80 7.68
CA ALA A 77 9.97 10.67 6.52
C ALA A 77 10.55 9.96 5.29
N GLY A 78 9.88 10.07 4.14
CA GLY A 78 10.29 9.39 2.92
C GLY A 78 10.12 10.27 1.69
N LYS A 79 10.85 9.92 0.61
CA LYS A 79 10.75 10.62 -0.68
C LYS A 79 9.38 10.44 -1.33
N GLU A 80 8.76 9.27 -1.12
CA GLU A 80 7.50 8.88 -1.77
C GLU A 80 6.29 8.94 -0.85
N ALA A 81 6.50 8.65 0.43
CA ALA A 81 5.48 8.69 1.45
C ALA A 81 6.13 8.97 2.81
N ASP A 82 5.38 9.63 3.69
CA ASP A 82 5.71 9.72 5.10
C ASP A 82 4.82 8.77 5.90
N VAL A 83 5.34 8.31 7.03
CA VAL A 83 4.60 7.49 7.99
C VAL A 83 4.54 8.24 9.30
N HIS A 84 3.33 8.47 9.79
CA HIS A 84 3.04 9.14 11.05
C HIS A 84 2.45 8.15 12.06
N LEU A 85 2.70 8.39 13.34
CA LEU A 85 2.01 7.70 14.42
C LEU A 85 0.72 8.46 14.73
N LEU A 86 -0.38 7.74 14.76
CA LEU A 86 -1.71 8.29 15.01
C LEU A 86 -2.37 7.50 16.14
N ARG A 87 -3.05 8.19 17.04
CA ARG A 87 -3.92 7.58 18.04
C ARG A 87 -5.37 7.76 17.61
N ARG A 88 -6.11 6.67 17.46
CA ARG A 88 -7.56 6.70 17.30
C ARG A 88 -8.21 6.37 18.63
N GLY A 89 -9.05 7.25 19.17
CA GLY A 89 -9.70 6.99 20.45
C GLY A 89 -11.05 7.66 20.61
N LEU A 90 -11.86 7.15 21.54
CA LEU A 90 -13.12 7.78 21.92
C LEU A 90 -12.85 9.02 22.79
N PRO A 91 -13.67 10.08 22.67
CA PRO A 91 -13.51 11.31 23.47
C PRO A 91 -13.57 11.08 24.99
N ASP A 92 -14.29 10.05 25.43
CA ASP A 92 -14.42 9.67 26.83
C ASP A 92 -13.23 8.85 27.36
N GLY A 93 -12.27 8.51 26.49
CA GLY A 93 -11.07 7.73 26.83
C GLY A 93 -11.31 6.24 27.07
N SER A 94 -12.53 5.73 26.84
CA SER A 94 -12.88 4.33 27.10
C SER A 94 -12.17 3.33 26.19
N ARG A 95 -11.84 3.72 24.96
CA ARG A 95 -11.11 2.91 23.98
C ARG A 95 -10.16 3.76 23.17
N ALA A 96 -8.99 3.22 22.87
CA ALA A 96 -8.04 3.81 21.95
C ALA A 96 -7.18 2.73 21.28
N CYS A 97 -6.63 3.03 20.11
CA CYS A 97 -5.58 2.25 19.47
C CYS A 97 -4.55 3.16 18.78
N LEU A 98 -3.36 2.61 18.55
CA LEU A 98 -2.31 3.25 17.76
C LEU A 98 -2.33 2.72 16.33
N LEU A 99 -2.15 3.63 15.38
CA LEU A 99 -2.17 3.38 13.93
C LEU A 99 -0.94 4.01 13.29
N ALA A 100 -0.45 3.37 12.22
CA ALA A 100 0.55 3.97 11.35
C ALA A 100 -0.16 4.59 10.13
N ALA A 101 -0.09 5.92 10.00
CA ALA A 101 -0.65 6.67 8.89
C ALA A 101 0.40 6.88 7.80
N LYS A 102 0.33 6.08 6.72
CA LYS A 102 1.19 6.22 5.54
C LYS A 102 0.52 7.16 4.54
N ARG A 103 1.14 8.31 4.28
CA ARG A 103 0.63 9.36 3.39
C ARG A 103 1.52 9.48 2.16
N TYR A 104 0.96 9.19 0.99
CA TYR A 104 1.69 9.35 -0.26
C TYR A 104 1.86 10.83 -0.63
N ARG A 105 3.09 11.21 -0.97
CA ARG A 105 3.41 12.55 -1.45
C ARG A 105 3.05 12.69 -2.93
N SER A 106 2.37 13.77 -3.29
CA SER A 106 2.03 14.11 -4.67
C SER A 106 3.17 14.86 -5.38
N ASN A 107 4.39 14.31 -5.54
CA ASN A 107 5.56 15.15 -5.83
C ASN A 107 6.25 15.06 -7.21
N GLU A 108 6.89 16.18 -7.57
CA GLU A 108 7.48 16.61 -8.85
C GLU A 108 8.76 15.90 -9.28
N HIS A 109 9.38 15.11 -8.41
CA HIS A 109 10.76 14.63 -8.58
C HIS A 109 10.92 13.13 -8.35
N ARG A 110 10.13 12.30 -9.05
CA ARG A 110 10.56 10.91 -9.24
C ARG A 110 11.69 10.89 -10.27
N GLN A 111 12.88 10.45 -9.85
CA GLN A 111 13.88 9.98 -10.79
C GLN A 111 13.40 8.62 -11.30
N PHE A 112 12.81 8.66 -12.49
CA PHE A 112 12.28 7.55 -13.30
C PHE A 112 13.30 6.44 -13.66
N HIS A 113 14.47 6.41 -13.04
CA HIS A 113 15.55 5.49 -13.43
C HIS A 113 15.39 4.05 -12.92
N ARG A 114 14.40 3.77 -12.06
CA ARG A 114 14.05 2.39 -11.68
C ARG A 114 12.64 1.97 -12.07
N ASP A 115 11.76 2.90 -12.44
CA ASP A 115 10.32 2.63 -12.69
C ASP A 115 10.03 1.83 -13.97
N ALA A 116 10.95 1.79 -14.94
CA ALA A 116 10.69 1.20 -16.25
C ALA A 116 10.35 -0.30 -16.15
N SER A 117 11.10 -1.07 -15.37
CA SER A 117 10.87 -2.51 -15.18
C SER A 117 9.67 -2.82 -14.27
N TYR A 118 9.37 -1.97 -13.28
CA TYR A 118 8.20 -2.15 -12.39
C TYR A 118 6.87 -1.78 -13.07
N LEU A 119 6.88 -0.80 -13.98
CA LEU A 119 5.69 -0.36 -14.71
C LEU A 119 5.39 -1.21 -15.95
N GLU A 120 6.38 -1.95 -16.48
CA GLU A 120 6.21 -2.73 -17.70
C GLU A 120 5.13 -3.81 -17.58
N GLY A 121 5.04 -4.51 -16.45
CA GLY A 121 3.95 -5.45 -16.18
C GLY A 121 2.57 -4.80 -15.94
N ARG A 122 2.53 -3.50 -15.59
CA ARG A 122 1.28 -2.76 -15.33
C ARG A 122 0.73 -2.03 -16.58
N ARG A 123 1.42 -2.09 -17.74
CA ARG A 123 1.08 -1.32 -18.95
C ARG A 123 -0.23 -1.73 -19.64
N MET A 124 -0.74 -2.94 -19.43
CA MET A 124 -1.83 -3.47 -20.26
C MET A 124 -3.21 -2.81 -20.00
N ARG A 125 -3.41 -2.10 -18.88
CA ARG A 125 -4.68 -1.43 -18.53
C ARG A 125 -4.79 0.06 -18.92
N ARG A 126 -3.76 0.66 -19.55
CA ARG A 126 -3.56 2.13 -19.60
C ARG A 126 -3.89 2.86 -20.92
N SER A 127 -4.79 2.36 -21.77
CA SER A 127 -5.03 3.03 -23.07
C SER A 127 -5.72 4.41 -22.95
N ARG A 128 -6.45 4.69 -21.86
CA ARG A 128 -7.24 5.94 -21.71
C ARG A 128 -6.63 6.98 -20.75
N GLU A 129 -5.96 6.59 -19.67
CA GLU A 129 -5.39 7.57 -18.71
C GLU A 129 -4.07 8.20 -19.18
N THR A 130 -3.32 7.53 -20.06
CA THR A 130 -2.01 7.99 -20.56
C THR A 130 -2.08 9.36 -21.25
N ARG A 131 -3.25 9.78 -21.75
CA ARG A 131 -3.43 11.10 -22.39
C ARG A 131 -3.59 12.26 -21.40
N ALA A 132 -4.03 12.02 -20.16
CA ALA A 132 -4.05 13.03 -19.11
C ALA A 132 -2.67 13.16 -18.41
N MET A 133 -1.83 12.13 -18.53
CA MET A 133 -0.48 12.04 -17.94
C MET A 133 0.57 12.94 -18.61
N ALA A 134 0.30 13.48 -19.81
CA ALA A 134 1.28 14.25 -20.57
C ALA A 134 1.60 15.65 -19.98
N ASN A 135 0.71 16.22 -19.16
CA ASN A 135 0.82 17.65 -18.76
C ASN A 135 1.22 17.91 -17.30
N ARG A 136 1.65 16.90 -16.53
CA ARG A 136 2.27 17.05 -15.19
C ARG A 136 1.57 18.06 -14.23
N THR A 137 0.26 18.25 -14.34
CA THR A 137 -0.46 19.19 -13.46
C THR A 137 -0.56 18.60 -12.06
N SER A 138 -0.72 19.45 -11.03
CA SER A 138 -0.95 19.02 -9.64
C SER A 138 -2.07 17.98 -9.51
N PHE A 139 -3.09 18.07 -10.36
CA PHE A 139 -4.17 17.06 -10.47
C PHE A 139 -3.66 15.68 -10.91
N GLY A 140 -2.82 15.61 -11.95
CA GLY A 140 -2.26 14.33 -12.42
C GLY A 140 -1.35 13.66 -11.39
N ARG A 141 -0.66 14.45 -10.54
CA ARG A 141 0.20 13.92 -9.47
C ARG A 141 -0.62 13.33 -8.32
N ASN A 142 -1.70 14.00 -7.92
CA ASN A 142 -2.60 13.48 -6.92
C ASN A 142 -3.26 12.17 -7.37
N LEU A 143 -3.68 12.10 -8.63
CA LEU A 143 -4.24 10.88 -9.22
C LEU A 143 -3.25 9.70 -9.19
N ILE A 144 -1.95 9.97 -9.44
CA ILE A 144 -0.92 8.92 -9.34
C ILE A 144 -0.78 8.46 -7.88
N ALA A 145 -0.64 9.39 -6.94
CA ALA A 145 -0.53 9.06 -5.51
C ALA A 145 -1.73 8.23 -5.02
N GLU A 146 -2.93 8.57 -5.45
CA GLU A 146 -4.15 7.82 -5.14
C GLU A 146 -4.11 6.41 -5.74
N GLN A 147 -3.65 6.24 -6.97
CA GLN A 147 -3.47 4.92 -7.59
C GLN A 147 -2.48 4.04 -6.80
N TRP A 148 -1.41 4.63 -6.23
CA TRP A 148 -0.47 3.89 -5.37
C TRP A 148 -1.14 3.47 -4.06
N ALA A 149 -1.88 4.37 -3.41
CA ALA A 149 -2.62 4.06 -2.20
C ALA A 149 -3.66 2.96 -2.43
N VAL A 150 -4.43 3.03 -3.52
CA VAL A 150 -5.41 2.00 -3.89
C VAL A 150 -4.74 0.65 -4.13
N ALA A 151 -3.63 0.63 -4.88
CA ALA A 151 -2.91 -0.61 -5.17
C ALA A 151 -2.30 -1.23 -3.91
N GLU A 152 -1.61 -0.44 -3.08
CA GLU A 152 -1.02 -0.94 -1.83
C GLU A 152 -2.09 -1.44 -0.86
N PHE A 153 -3.20 -0.71 -0.70
CA PHE A 153 -4.32 -1.16 0.12
C PHE A 153 -4.86 -2.51 -0.37
N GLY A 154 -5.10 -2.64 -1.68
CA GLY A 154 -5.61 -3.87 -2.27
C GLY A 154 -4.66 -5.07 -2.05
N TYR A 155 -3.35 -4.86 -2.21
CA TYR A 155 -2.35 -5.91 -1.92
C TYR A 155 -2.31 -6.26 -0.44
N LEU A 156 -2.26 -5.27 0.47
CA LEU A 156 -2.28 -5.53 1.91
C LEU A 156 -3.54 -6.31 2.32
N CYS A 157 -4.71 -5.93 1.83
CA CYS A 157 -5.96 -6.64 2.11
C CYS A 157 -5.90 -8.09 1.65
N ARG A 158 -5.46 -8.34 0.41
CA ARG A 158 -5.30 -9.69 -0.14
C ARG A 158 -4.29 -10.51 0.67
N LEU A 159 -3.09 -9.97 0.88
CA LEU A 159 -1.99 -10.66 1.54
C LEU A 159 -2.30 -10.96 3.00
N TRP A 160 -2.93 -10.02 3.71
CA TRP A 160 -3.39 -10.25 5.08
C TRP A 160 -4.45 -11.35 5.13
N THR A 161 -5.41 -11.36 4.19
CA THR A 161 -6.50 -12.35 4.15
C THR A 161 -5.97 -13.78 3.94
N VAL A 162 -4.89 -13.95 3.16
CA VAL A 162 -4.25 -15.27 2.96
C VAL A 162 -3.27 -15.64 4.08
N GLY A 163 -3.17 -14.81 5.13
CA GLY A 163 -2.36 -15.06 6.31
C GLY A 163 -0.89 -14.66 6.18
N LEU A 164 -0.52 -13.85 5.18
CA LEU A 164 0.82 -13.28 5.14
C LEU A 164 1.00 -12.34 6.35
N PRO A 165 2.11 -12.41 7.08
CA PRO A 165 2.33 -11.52 8.21
C PRO A 165 2.68 -10.11 7.71
N VAL A 166 1.65 -9.29 7.53
CA VAL A 166 1.71 -7.88 7.17
C VAL A 166 0.90 -7.06 8.18
N PRO A 167 1.15 -5.75 8.34
CA PRO A 167 0.29 -4.91 9.18
C PRO A 167 -1.16 -5.00 8.68
N TYR A 168 -2.11 -5.16 9.59
CA TYR A 168 -3.52 -5.13 9.20
C TYR A 168 -3.86 -3.78 8.53
N PRO A 169 -4.43 -3.79 7.29
CA PRO A 169 -4.76 -2.57 6.56
C PRO A 169 -6.09 -2.00 7.08
N VAL A 170 -6.03 -1.12 8.07
CA VAL A 170 -7.22 -0.60 8.77
C VAL A 170 -8.18 0.10 7.81
N GLN A 171 -7.68 1.08 7.06
CA GLN A 171 -8.48 1.78 6.05
C GLN A 171 -7.61 2.56 5.07
N ARG A 172 -8.20 2.94 3.94
CA ARG A 172 -7.67 3.92 3.00
C ARG A 172 -8.66 5.07 2.82
N ASN A 173 -8.17 6.31 2.87
CA ASN A 173 -8.93 7.49 2.48
C ASN A 173 -8.09 8.36 1.55
N GLY A 174 -8.51 8.52 0.29
CA GLY A 174 -7.71 9.18 -0.74
C GLY A 174 -6.33 8.55 -0.89
N THR A 175 -5.29 9.35 -0.59
CA THR A 175 -3.86 8.98 -0.65
C THR A 175 -3.29 8.49 0.68
N GLU A 176 -4.09 8.45 1.74
CA GLU A 176 -3.70 8.00 3.07
C GLU A 176 -4.11 6.54 3.31
N LEU A 177 -3.20 5.78 3.90
CA LEU A 177 -3.41 4.44 4.42
C LEU A 177 -3.22 4.46 5.93
N LEU A 178 -4.22 3.99 6.68
CA LEU A 178 -4.05 3.67 8.09
C LEU A 178 -3.80 2.17 8.23
N LEU A 179 -2.72 1.83 8.91
CA LEU A 179 -2.25 0.46 9.12
C LEU A 179 -2.15 0.16 10.62
N GLU A 180 -2.17 -1.11 10.99
CA GLU A 180 -1.75 -1.58 12.31
C GLU A 180 -0.38 -0.96 12.66
N PHE A 181 -0.32 -0.27 13.80
CA PHE A 181 0.96 0.11 14.36
C PHE A 181 1.57 -1.09 15.07
N LEU A 182 2.79 -1.45 14.68
CA LEU A 182 3.55 -2.54 15.29
C LEU A 182 4.55 -1.91 16.24
N GLY A 183 4.26 -1.98 17.54
CA GLY A 183 5.06 -1.34 18.57
C GLY A 183 4.36 -1.37 19.92
N GLU A 184 4.95 -0.68 20.87
CA GLU A 184 4.46 -0.58 22.24
C GLU A 184 3.43 0.55 22.39
N GLU A 185 2.67 0.51 23.49
CA GLU A 185 1.58 1.46 23.78
C GLU A 185 2.07 2.91 23.99
N ASP A 186 3.35 3.09 24.29
CA ASP A 186 4.00 4.39 24.41
C ASP A 186 4.36 5.04 23.05
N GLY A 187 4.09 4.34 21.94
CA GLY A 187 4.41 4.79 20.59
C GLY A 187 5.79 4.36 20.09
N THR A 188 6.54 3.57 20.86
CA THR A 188 7.81 2.99 20.42
C THR A 188 7.57 1.93 19.34
N ALA A 189 8.06 2.18 18.12
CA ALA A 189 7.91 1.22 17.03
C ALA A 189 8.73 -0.06 17.26
N ALA A 190 8.19 -1.19 16.80
CA ALA A 190 8.88 -2.47 16.82
C ALA A 190 10.21 -2.38 16.05
N PRO A 191 11.27 -3.08 16.51
CA PRO A 191 12.55 -3.07 15.84
C PRO A 191 12.46 -3.73 14.46
N ARG A 192 13.32 -3.25 13.54
CA ARG A 192 13.57 -3.94 12.27
C ARG A 192 14.39 -5.20 12.52
N LEU A 193 14.19 -6.23 11.70
CA LEU A 193 14.99 -7.46 11.74
C LEU A 193 16.49 -7.14 11.72
N GLU A 194 16.90 -6.18 10.88
CA GLU A 194 18.30 -5.74 10.81
C GLU A 194 18.93 -5.38 12.17
N GLN A 195 18.15 -4.74 13.05
CA GLN A 195 18.59 -4.23 14.34
C GLN A 195 18.72 -5.34 15.39
N LEU A 196 18.12 -6.51 15.14
CA LEU A 196 18.10 -7.60 16.11
C LEU A 196 19.42 -8.36 16.22
N ARG A 197 19.64 -8.90 17.41
CA ARG A 197 20.70 -9.86 17.76
C ARG A 197 20.04 -11.04 18.49
N PRO A 198 19.27 -11.87 17.76
CA PRO A 198 18.54 -12.98 18.37
C PRO A 198 19.51 -14.05 18.87
N ASP A 199 19.09 -14.82 19.87
CA ASP A 199 19.73 -16.09 20.21
C ASP A 199 19.41 -17.17 19.17
N ALA A 200 19.94 -18.38 19.33
CA ALA A 200 19.79 -19.46 18.35
C ALA A 200 18.31 -19.86 18.15
N ASP A 201 17.56 -20.00 19.23
CA ASP A 201 16.16 -20.44 19.19
C ASP A 201 15.27 -19.37 18.54
N GLU A 202 15.48 -18.09 18.89
CA GLU A 202 14.78 -16.98 18.26
C GLU A 202 15.15 -16.86 16.78
N LEU A 203 16.43 -17.04 16.42
CA LEU A 203 16.90 -16.97 15.04
C LEU A 203 16.24 -18.05 14.16
N GLU A 204 16.17 -19.29 14.64
CA GLU A 204 15.47 -20.39 13.95
C GLU A 204 13.97 -20.12 13.80
N SER A 205 13.33 -19.63 14.87
CA SER A 205 11.91 -19.26 14.84
C SER A 205 11.60 -18.16 13.83
N LEU A 206 12.42 -17.10 13.80
CA LEU A 206 12.28 -16.01 12.84
C LEU A 206 12.56 -16.48 11.41
N TRP A 207 13.50 -17.41 11.21
CA TRP A 207 13.74 -18.00 9.89
C TRP A 207 12.55 -18.82 9.39
N PHE A 208 11.96 -19.63 10.27
CA PHE A 208 10.75 -20.38 9.94
C PHE A 208 9.63 -19.43 9.49
N GLN A 209 9.40 -18.34 10.23
CA GLN A 209 8.40 -17.33 9.86
C GLN A 209 8.74 -16.62 8.53
N ALA A 210 10.01 -16.25 8.32
CA ALA A 210 10.49 -15.61 7.10
C ALA A 210 10.26 -16.50 5.87
N ARG A 211 10.63 -17.79 5.95
CA ARG A 211 10.44 -18.77 4.89
C ARG A 211 8.96 -18.95 4.57
N ARG A 212 8.10 -19.09 5.59
CA ARG A 212 6.65 -19.17 5.41
C ARG A 212 6.07 -17.94 4.71
N ALA A 213 6.57 -16.74 5.04
CA ALA A 213 6.15 -15.52 4.36
C ALA A 213 6.56 -15.48 2.88
N LEU A 214 7.78 -15.92 2.55
CA LEU A 214 8.24 -16.07 1.17
C LEU A 214 7.38 -17.08 0.38
N GLU A 215 7.08 -18.23 0.98
CA GLU A 215 6.24 -19.27 0.36
C GLU A 215 4.81 -18.78 0.08
N LEU A 216 4.24 -17.96 0.98
CA LEU A 216 2.92 -17.35 0.79
C LEU A 216 2.94 -16.29 -0.34
N LEU A 217 3.95 -15.41 -0.37
CA LEU A 217 4.11 -14.45 -1.46
C LEU A 217 4.23 -15.17 -2.82
N ALA A 218 5.12 -16.15 -2.90
CA ALA A 218 5.30 -16.95 -4.11
C ALA A 218 4.01 -17.66 -4.53
N GLY A 219 3.29 -18.28 -3.58
CA GLY A 219 2.00 -18.93 -3.83
C GLY A 219 0.91 -17.99 -4.33
N GLU A 220 0.97 -16.70 -3.99
CA GLU A 220 0.08 -15.66 -4.52
C GLU A 220 0.52 -15.14 -5.91
N GLY A 221 1.62 -15.66 -6.47
CA GLY A 221 2.20 -15.22 -7.73
C GLY A 221 2.95 -13.89 -7.60
N LEU A 222 3.46 -13.58 -6.41
CA LEU A 222 4.04 -12.28 -6.07
C LEU A 222 5.47 -12.41 -5.53
N ALA A 223 6.32 -11.46 -5.89
CA ALA A 223 7.52 -11.11 -5.14
C ALA A 223 7.29 -9.79 -4.41
N HIS A 224 7.98 -9.58 -3.28
CA HIS A 224 7.94 -8.29 -2.59
C HIS A 224 8.64 -7.21 -3.43
N GLY A 225 9.69 -7.58 -4.18
CA GLY A 225 10.38 -6.71 -5.11
C GLY A 225 11.44 -5.79 -4.50
N ASP A 226 11.53 -5.73 -3.16
CA ASP A 226 12.58 -5.03 -2.40
C ASP A 226 12.74 -5.61 -0.98
N LEU A 227 12.59 -6.93 -0.84
CA LEU A 227 12.68 -7.54 0.48
C LEU A 227 14.11 -7.49 1.02
N SER A 228 14.24 -7.01 2.25
CA SER A 228 15.49 -6.98 3.00
C SER A 228 15.18 -6.94 4.49
N PRO A 229 16.16 -7.19 5.38
CA PRO A 229 15.97 -7.08 6.83
C PRO A 229 15.54 -5.69 7.32
N TYR A 230 15.68 -4.65 6.47
CA TYR A 230 15.16 -3.32 6.77
C TYR A 230 13.64 -3.26 6.59
N ASN A 231 13.04 -4.06 5.70
CA ASN A 231 11.61 -4.06 5.39
C ASN A 231 10.85 -5.16 6.17
N VAL A 232 11.43 -5.61 7.28
CA VAL A 232 10.86 -6.60 8.19
C VAL A 232 10.89 -6.04 9.59
N LEU A 233 9.73 -5.98 10.25
CA LEU A 233 9.62 -5.69 11.68
C LEU A 233 9.50 -6.98 12.46
N VAL A 234 9.94 -6.98 13.71
CA VAL A 234 9.72 -8.07 14.66
C VAL A 234 9.05 -7.51 15.89
N HIS A 235 7.78 -7.86 16.08
CA HIS A 235 6.98 -7.39 17.21
C HIS A 235 6.61 -8.59 18.09
N ARG A 236 7.14 -8.64 19.31
CA ARG A 236 6.88 -9.71 20.29
C ARG A 236 7.12 -11.12 19.70
N GLY A 237 8.26 -11.29 19.04
CA GLY A 237 8.66 -12.55 18.38
C GLY A 237 7.96 -12.84 17.04
N ARG A 238 7.01 -12.00 16.61
CA ARG A 238 6.31 -12.14 15.32
C ARG A 238 7.01 -11.31 14.24
N LEU A 239 7.47 -11.97 13.18
CA LEU A 239 7.98 -11.35 11.98
C LEU A 239 6.82 -10.73 11.18
N VAL A 240 6.97 -9.49 10.74
CA VAL A 240 5.96 -8.78 9.93
C VAL A 240 6.62 -8.02 8.77
N LEU A 241 6.19 -8.30 7.55
CA LEU A 241 6.65 -7.64 6.32
C LEU A 241 6.01 -6.26 6.18
N ILE A 242 6.80 -5.25 5.86
CA ILE A 242 6.32 -3.87 5.64
C ILE A 242 6.79 -3.31 4.31
N ASP A 243 6.18 -2.20 3.87
CA ASP A 243 6.53 -1.48 2.65
C ASP A 243 6.33 -2.31 1.37
N LEU A 244 5.06 -2.59 1.06
CA LEU A 244 4.63 -3.39 -0.10
C LEU A 244 4.25 -2.60 -1.39
N PRO A 245 4.58 -1.30 -1.61
CA PRO A 245 4.19 -0.66 -2.87
C PRO A 245 4.92 -1.25 -4.09
N GLN A 246 6.04 -1.94 -3.86
CA GLN A 246 6.90 -2.54 -4.88
C GLN A 246 6.56 -4.01 -5.19
N VAL A 247 5.45 -4.54 -4.67
CA VAL A 247 5.01 -5.91 -4.99
C VAL A 247 5.00 -6.11 -6.52
N VAL A 248 5.71 -7.15 -6.94
CA VAL A 248 5.91 -7.54 -8.33
C VAL A 248 5.07 -8.76 -8.62
N ASP A 249 4.24 -8.67 -9.65
CA ASP A 249 3.55 -9.83 -10.24
C ASP A 249 4.56 -10.66 -11.02
N LEU A 250 4.74 -11.92 -10.63
CA LEU A 250 5.75 -12.83 -11.16
C LEU A 250 5.50 -13.22 -12.63
N PHE A 251 4.25 -13.14 -13.09
CA PHE A 251 3.87 -13.54 -14.44
C PHE A 251 3.73 -12.35 -15.38
N ALA A 252 3.30 -11.20 -14.87
CA ALA A 252 3.16 -9.98 -15.65
C ALA A 252 4.50 -9.25 -15.84
N ASN A 253 5.48 -9.47 -14.96
CA ASN A 253 6.81 -8.87 -15.07
C ASN A 253 7.81 -9.87 -15.68
N PRO A 254 8.47 -9.55 -16.82
CA PRO A 254 9.50 -10.41 -17.39
C PRO A 254 10.67 -10.71 -16.45
N ALA A 255 10.95 -9.80 -15.50
CA ALA A 255 11.98 -9.95 -14.47
C ALA A 255 11.43 -10.52 -13.14
N GLY A 256 10.19 -11.03 -13.14
CA GLY A 256 9.50 -11.55 -11.97
C GLY A 256 10.30 -12.63 -11.21
N PRO A 257 10.75 -13.70 -11.89
CA PRO A 257 11.57 -14.74 -11.27
C PRO A 257 12.84 -14.20 -10.59
N GLU A 258 13.49 -13.21 -11.19
CA GLU A 258 14.69 -12.57 -10.65
C GLU A 258 14.39 -11.76 -9.38
N PHE A 259 13.23 -11.10 -9.30
CA PHE A 259 12.79 -10.44 -8.07
C PHE A 259 12.56 -11.44 -6.94
N LEU A 260 11.92 -12.59 -7.23
CA LEU A 260 11.69 -13.65 -6.26
C LEU A 260 13.00 -14.21 -5.71
N ALA A 261 13.94 -14.55 -6.60
CA ALA A 261 15.27 -15.03 -6.25
C ALA A 261 16.04 -14.00 -5.41
N ARG A 262 15.94 -12.72 -5.78
CA ARG A 262 16.59 -11.62 -5.04
C ARG A 262 16.03 -11.46 -3.64
N ASP A 263 14.71 -11.48 -3.48
CA ASP A 263 14.05 -11.36 -2.18
C ASP A 263 14.46 -12.51 -1.25
N ALA A 264 14.43 -13.74 -1.75
CA ALA A 264 14.87 -14.93 -1.01
C ALA A 264 16.34 -14.82 -0.59
N ALA A 265 17.24 -14.48 -1.53
CA ALA A 265 18.66 -14.32 -1.25
C ALA A 265 18.94 -13.19 -0.25
N ASN A 266 18.26 -12.04 -0.38
CA ASN A 266 18.46 -10.90 0.50
C ASN A 266 18.11 -11.23 1.95
N LEU A 267 16.99 -11.91 2.16
CA LEU A 267 16.56 -12.28 3.50
C LEU A 267 17.45 -13.39 4.06
N ALA A 268 17.70 -14.46 3.29
CA ALA A 268 18.56 -15.56 3.70
C ALA A 268 19.97 -15.11 4.11
N ARG A 269 20.58 -14.15 3.38
CA ARG A 269 21.91 -13.61 3.73
C ARG A 269 22.00 -13.05 5.15
N TRP A 270 20.92 -12.48 5.68
CA TRP A 270 20.93 -11.95 7.04
C TRP A 270 20.96 -13.05 8.10
N PHE A 271 20.25 -14.15 7.84
CA PHE A 271 20.17 -15.34 8.69
C PHE A 271 21.46 -16.16 8.63
N THR A 272 22.03 -16.35 7.44
CA THR A 272 23.31 -17.08 7.30
C THR A 272 24.48 -16.34 7.93
N ALA A 273 24.49 -15.01 7.87
CA ALA A 273 25.46 -14.19 8.59
C ALA A 273 25.39 -14.32 10.12
N ARG A 274 24.32 -14.95 10.66
CA ARG A 274 24.10 -15.20 12.09
C ARG A 274 24.20 -16.68 12.48
N GLY A 275 24.64 -17.53 11.56
CA GLY A 275 24.96 -18.94 11.86
C GLY A 275 23.93 -19.96 11.41
N LEU A 276 22.85 -19.57 10.73
CA LEU A 276 21.98 -20.55 10.06
C LEU A 276 22.60 -21.04 8.75
N ASP A 277 22.43 -22.34 8.47
CA ASP A 277 22.75 -22.89 7.16
C ASP A 277 21.50 -22.83 6.26
N VAL A 278 21.57 -22.02 5.21
CA VAL A 278 20.46 -21.82 4.27
C VAL A 278 20.96 -22.03 2.85
N ASP A 279 20.47 -23.09 2.21
CA ASP A 279 20.66 -23.33 0.78
C ASP A 279 19.74 -22.41 -0.04
N VAL A 280 20.27 -21.25 -0.43
CA VAL A 280 19.54 -20.24 -1.20
C VAL A 280 19.10 -20.75 -2.59
N PRO A 281 19.94 -21.47 -3.37
CA PRO A 281 19.50 -22.14 -4.60
C PRO A 281 18.30 -23.07 -4.39
N SER A 282 18.35 -23.94 -3.38
CA SER A 282 17.23 -24.86 -3.07
C SER A 282 15.96 -24.09 -2.70
N LEU A 283 16.07 -23.11 -1.78
CA LEU A 283 14.96 -22.24 -1.42
C LEU A 283 14.34 -21.54 -2.64
N THR A 284 15.18 -21.01 -3.53
CA THR A 284 14.71 -20.30 -4.74
C THR A 284 13.98 -21.24 -5.70
N SER A 285 14.45 -22.48 -5.87
CA SER A 285 13.77 -23.51 -6.64
C SER A 285 12.40 -23.83 -6.05
N GLU A 286 12.32 -24.07 -4.74
CA GLU A 286 11.07 -24.37 -4.04
C GLU A 286 10.06 -23.23 -4.16
N LEU A 287 10.50 -21.97 -4.03
CA LEU A 287 9.64 -20.80 -4.20
C LEU A 287 9.17 -20.66 -5.66
N SER A 288 10.02 -20.96 -6.64
CA SER A 288 9.66 -20.91 -8.06
C SER A 288 8.61 -21.97 -8.40
N GLU A 289 8.80 -23.21 -7.92
CA GLU A 289 7.82 -24.29 -8.03
C GLU A 289 6.50 -23.92 -7.36
N ARG A 290 6.56 -23.33 -6.15
CA ARG A 290 5.38 -22.86 -5.41
C ARG A 290 4.62 -21.78 -6.18
N ALA A 291 5.34 -20.89 -6.85
CA ALA A 291 4.78 -19.87 -7.72
C ALA A 291 4.26 -20.42 -9.05
N GLY A 292 4.58 -21.67 -9.43
CA GLY A 292 4.23 -22.24 -10.73
C GLY A 292 5.10 -21.72 -11.89
N LEU A 293 6.27 -21.16 -11.58
CA LEU A 293 7.30 -20.78 -12.55
C LEU A 293 8.06 -22.05 -12.94
N ARG A 294 7.92 -22.51 -14.19
CA ARG A 294 8.62 -23.67 -14.75
C ARG A 294 9.62 -23.25 -15.81
#